data_AF-A0A412B179-F1
#
_entry.id   AF-A0A412B179-F1
#
_cell.length_a   1.000
_cell.length_b   1.000
_cell.length_c   1.000
_cell.angle_alpha   90.00
_cell.angle_beta   90.00
_cell.angle_gamma   90.00
#
_symmetry.space_group_name_H-M   'P 1'
#
loop_
_entity.id
_entity.type
_entity.pdbx_description
1 polymer ?
#
loop_
_entity_poly.entity_id
_entity_poly.type
_entity_poly.pdbx_seq_one_letter_code
_entity_poly.pdbx_strand_id
1 'polypeptide(L)' 'MKALRDYTDIRQITLGIVNTLIRRIEVHSKDKETKKVKVDIYFTAVGLFTLPTKKEMRAAMEEICQNPQQFKISA' A
#
# COMPACT_ATOMS: atom_id res chain seq x y z
N MET A 1 -9.72 -11.62 -16.83
CA MET A 1 -8.86 -10.66 -16.11
C MET A 1 -9.46 -9.27 -16.32
N LYS A 2 -9.70 -8.48 -15.26
CA LYS A 2 -10.05 -7.05 -15.44
C LYS A 2 -8.78 -6.31 -15.86
N ALA A 3 -8.84 -5.59 -16.96
CA ALA A 3 -7.69 -4.87 -17.49
C ALA A 3 -7.53 -3.53 -16.74
N LEU A 4 -6.34 -2.93 -16.77
CA LEU A 4 -6.07 -1.62 -16.15
C LEU A 4 -7.07 -0.52 -16.59
N ARG A 5 -7.62 -0.68 -17.80
CA ARG A 5 -8.64 0.20 -18.39
C ARG A 5 -9.99 0.14 -17.65
N ASP A 6 -10.29 -0.92 -16.93
CA ASP A 6 -11.51 -1.04 -16.11
C ASP A 6 -11.40 -0.25 -14.80
N TYR A 7 -10.22 0.32 -14.51
CA TYR A 7 -9.88 1.04 -13.30
C TYR A 7 -9.67 2.55 -13.50
N THR A 8 -9.87 3.09 -14.72
CA THR A 8 -9.70 4.53 -14.99
C THR A 8 -10.80 5.43 -14.42
N ASP A 9 -11.89 4.87 -13.89
CA ASP A 9 -12.99 5.62 -13.22
C ASP A 9 -13.20 5.16 -11.76
N ILE A 10 -12.11 4.78 -11.07
CA ILE A 10 -12.18 4.48 -9.64
C ILE A 10 -12.30 5.79 -8.86
N ARG A 11 -13.49 6.05 -8.32
CA ARG A 11 -13.73 7.17 -7.37
C ARG A 11 -13.43 6.82 -5.92
N GLN A 12 -13.34 5.52 -5.58
CA GLN A 12 -13.00 5.04 -4.24
C GLN A 12 -11.99 3.89 -4.30
N ILE A 13 -10.87 4.07 -3.63
CA ILE A 13 -9.86 3.01 -3.48
C ILE A 13 -10.36 2.02 -2.42
N THR A 14 -10.71 0.81 -2.84
CA THR A 14 -11.07 -0.31 -1.95
C THR A 14 -9.92 -1.31 -1.84
N LEU A 15 -9.85 -2.07 -0.74
CA LEU A 15 -8.77 -3.05 -0.51
C LEU A 15 -8.64 -4.07 -1.65
N GLY A 16 -9.76 -4.53 -2.22
CA GLY A 16 -9.76 -5.45 -3.36
C GLY A 16 -9.14 -4.87 -4.63
N ILE A 17 -9.35 -3.56 -4.87
CA ILE A 17 -8.72 -2.84 -5.97
C ILE A 17 -7.21 -2.71 -5.69
N VAL A 18 -6.82 -2.27 -4.48
CA VAL A 18 -5.40 -2.14 -4.09
C VAL A 18 -4.64 -3.45 -4.31
N ASN A 19 -5.20 -4.59 -3.87
CA ASN A 19 -4.59 -5.91 -4.07
C ASN A 19 -4.38 -6.25 -5.55
N THR A 20 -5.28 -5.81 -6.43
CA THR A 20 -5.13 -6.04 -7.89
C THR A 20 -4.05 -5.16 -8.50
N LEU A 21 -3.82 -3.96 -7.93
CA LEU A 21 -2.82 -3.01 -8.43
C LEU A 21 -1.40 -3.32 -7.93
N ILE A 22 -1.25 -4.13 -6.89
CA ILE A 22 0.05 -4.60 -6.41
C ILE A 22 0.64 -5.56 -7.45
N ARG A 23 1.77 -5.17 -8.04
CA ARG A 23 2.58 -6.00 -8.93
C ARG A 23 3.28 -7.11 -8.15
N ARG A 24 3.92 -6.73 -7.03
CA ARG A 24 4.61 -7.63 -6.12
C ARG A 24 4.93 -6.93 -4.79
N ILE A 25 5.07 -7.73 -3.74
CA ILE A 25 5.58 -7.31 -2.43
C ILE A 25 6.93 -8.00 -2.24
N GLU A 26 7.96 -7.22 -1.99
CA GLU A 26 9.32 -7.71 -1.74
C GLU A 26 9.64 -7.48 -0.27
N VAL A 27 9.72 -8.58 0.48
CA VAL A 27 10.05 -8.56 1.91
C VAL A 27 11.53 -8.88 2.06
N HIS A 28 12.30 -7.91 2.54
CA HIS A 28 13.72 -8.07 2.75
C HIS A 28 14.01 -8.80 4.06
N SER A 29 15.19 -9.39 4.18
CA SER A 29 15.65 -9.92 5.46
C SER A 29 15.72 -8.82 6.51
N LYS A 30 15.47 -9.19 7.77
CA LYS A 30 15.59 -8.30 8.92
C LYS A 30 16.95 -7.61 8.93
N ASP A 31 16.93 -6.29 8.95
CA ASP A 31 18.12 -5.48 9.06
C ASP A 31 18.83 -5.76 10.40
N LYS A 32 20.16 -5.95 10.33
CA LYS A 32 20.92 -6.44 11.48
C LYS A 32 21.04 -5.41 12.59
N GLU A 33 21.07 -4.13 12.22
CA GLU A 33 21.30 -3.00 13.12
C GLU A 33 19.97 -2.48 13.68
N THR A 34 19.04 -2.09 12.82
CA THR A 34 17.75 -1.51 13.21
C THR A 34 16.74 -2.55 13.68
N LYS A 35 17.00 -3.84 13.43
CA LYS A 35 16.07 -4.95 13.68
C LYS A 35 14.73 -4.81 12.94
N LYS A 36 14.65 -3.93 11.93
CA LYS A 36 13.44 -3.71 11.13
C LYS A 36 13.43 -4.61 9.90
N VAL A 37 12.24 -4.96 9.44
CA VAL A 37 12.03 -5.65 8.16
C VAL A 37 11.65 -4.59 7.13
N LYS A 38 12.43 -4.45 6.07
CA LYS A 38 12.09 -3.56 4.96
C LYS A 38 11.12 -4.29 4.03
N VAL A 39 10.09 -3.60 3.59
CA VAL A 39 9.12 -4.10 2.61
C VAL A 39 9.02 -3.10 1.47
N ASP A 40 9.30 -3.53 0.25
CA ASP A 40 9.11 -2.73 -0.96
C ASP A 40 7.86 -3.23 -1.68
N ILE A 41 6.90 -2.34 -1.93
CA ILE A 41 5.65 -2.68 -2.63
C ILE A 41 5.69 -2.03 -4.01
N TYR A 42 5.61 -2.85 -5.05
CA TYR A 42 5.60 -2.40 -6.44
C TYR A 42 4.17 -2.42 -6.96
N PHE A 43 3.74 -1.32 -7.60
CA PHE A 43 2.40 -1.22 -8.19
C PHE A 43 2.50 -1.23 -9.72
N THR A 44 1.57 -1.89 -10.38
CA THR A 44 1.48 -1.94 -11.86
C THR A 44 0.90 -0.64 -12.43
N ALA A 45 0.14 0.09 -11.63
CA ALA A 45 -0.72 1.20 -12.07
C ALA A 45 -0.14 2.60 -11.82
N VAL A 46 1.15 2.78 -12.10
CA VAL A 46 1.79 4.10 -12.06
C VAL A 46 1.04 5.02 -13.04
N GLY A 47 0.27 5.98 -12.53
CA GLY A 47 -0.55 6.90 -13.34
C GLY A 47 -2.07 6.83 -13.10
N LEU A 48 -2.59 5.82 -12.38
CA LEU A 48 -4.02 5.77 -11.99
C LEU A 48 -4.31 6.48 -10.66
N PHE A 49 -3.28 6.76 -9.86
CA PHE A 49 -3.39 7.47 -8.59
C PHE A 49 -2.20 8.41 -8.41
N THR A 50 -2.43 9.54 -7.77
CA THR A 50 -1.35 10.44 -7.34
C THR A 50 -0.59 9.76 -6.22
N LEU A 51 0.74 9.66 -6.36
CA LEU A 51 1.56 9.17 -5.26
C LEU A 51 1.41 10.13 -4.07
N PRO A 52 1.13 9.60 -2.86
CA PRO A 52 1.01 10.44 -1.69
C PRO A 52 2.35 11.12 -1.41
N THR A 53 2.28 12.39 -0.98
CA THR A 53 3.45 13.13 -0.55
C THR A 53 4.06 12.48 0.69
N LYS A 54 5.35 12.74 0.95
CA LYS A 54 6.02 12.28 2.18
C LYS A 54 5.26 12.67 3.45
N LYS A 55 4.60 13.83 3.46
CA LYS A 55 3.81 14.31 4.61
C LYS A 55 2.56 13.45 4.81
N GLU A 56 1.81 13.18 3.74
CA GLU A 56 0.61 12.33 3.80
C GLU A 56 0.96 10.90 4.18
N MET A 57 2.04 10.33 3.63
CA MET A 57 2.53 9.02 4.04
C MET A 57 2.88 8.98 5.52
N ARG A 58 3.55 10.01 6.04
CA ARG A 58 3.93 10.07 7.46
C ARG A 58 2.72 10.17 8.38
N ALA A 59 1.74 10.99 8.01
CA ALA A 59 0.49 11.13 8.78
C ALA A 59 -0.28 9.79 8.83
N ALA A 60 -0.39 9.10 7.70
CA ALA A 60 -1.02 7.78 7.64
C ALA A 60 -0.27 6.73 8.48
N MET A 61 1.07 6.74 8.47
CA MET A 61 1.86 5.85 9.32
C MET A 61 1.63 6.14 10.81
N GLU A 62 1.57 7.41 11.21
CA GLU A 62 1.28 7.81 12.58
C GLU A 62 -0.13 7.36 13.01
N GLU A 63 -1.16 7.55 12.16
CA GLU A 63 -2.53 7.09 12.42
C GLU A 63 -2.61 5.57 12.63
N ILE A 64 -1.96 4.79 11.77
CA ILE A 64 -1.88 3.33 11.89
C ILE A 64 -1.16 2.92 13.18
N CYS A 65 -0.09 3.62 13.57
CA CYS A 65 0.63 3.34 14.81
C CYS A 65 -0.20 3.66 16.06
N GLN A 66 -1.06 4.69 16.01
CA GLN A 66 -1.94 5.06 17.12
C GLN A 66 -3.06 4.05 17.33
N ASN A 67 -3.64 3.51 16.26
CA ASN A 67 -4.71 2.53 16.35
C ASN A 67 -4.52 1.33 15.40
N PRO A 68 -3.53 0.47 15.66
CA PRO A 68 -3.21 -0.62 14.74
C PRO A 68 -4.35 -1.63 14.59
N GLN A 69 -5.27 -1.73 15.57
CA GLN A 69 -6.40 -2.67 15.55
C GLN A 69 -7.46 -2.28 14.51
N GLN A 70 -7.68 -0.98 14.28
CA GLN A 70 -8.63 -0.48 13.27
C GLN A 70 -8.22 -0.85 11.85
N PHE A 71 -6.92 -1.02 11.61
CA PHE A 71 -6.37 -1.35 10.30
C PHE A 71 -6.05 -2.85 10.14
N LYS A 72 -6.41 -3.68 11.13
CA LYS A 72 -6.35 -5.13 10.97
C LYS A 72 -7.50 -5.58 10.07
N ILE A 73 -7.15 -6.37 9.06
CA ILE A 73 -8.14 -7.07 8.26
C ILE A 73 -8.47 -8.36 9.03
N SER A 74 -9.71 -8.50 9.49
CA SER A 74 -10.20 -9.78 10.02
C SER A 74 -10.13 -10.82 8.90
N ALA A 75 -9.50 -11.95 9.18
CA ALA A 75 -9.35 -13.07 8.25
C ALA A 75 -10.69 -13.70 7.88
#